data_AF-A0A938AUV0-F1
#
_entry.id   AF-A0A938AUV0-F1
#
_cell.length_a   1.000
_cell.length_b   1.000
_cell.length_c   1.000
_cell.angle_alpha   90.00
_cell.angle_beta   90.00
_cell.angle_gamma   90.00
#
_symmetry.space_group_name_H-M   'P 1'
#
loop_
_entity.id
_entity.type
_entity.pdbx_description
1 polymer ?
#
loop_
_entity_poly.entity_id
_entity_poly.type
_entity_poly.pdbx_seq_one_letter_code
_entity_poly.pdbx_strand_id
1 'polypeptide(L)'
;MNHLRPQKIFLTGVALLLLLLPVAACAPKAPPPPPPAPPAGTIAVEPAKIDMDLLKTNFEILVKLRRYTPEVAAKLPVQLGLLVQPVTFIGEGWPANEMVFVDLVIPPDVEMKGLDRSRGEDSVGIAVGTADSQGRFEAIMEAAAKLNWLLRTDWLPTVTPDLASLKPLPTGTYTIRATGIDPRTVATGTWVLELSAPAGK
;
A
#
# COMPACT_ATOMS: atom_id res chain seq x y z
N MET A 1 75.87 -38.31 30.82
CA MET A 1 74.46 -38.51 31.21
C MET A 1 74.04 -37.35 32.09
N ASN A 2 73.31 -36.38 31.53
CA ASN A 2 72.94 -35.14 32.22
C ASN A 2 71.69 -35.35 33.07
N HIS A 3 71.85 -35.30 34.39
CA HIS A 3 70.77 -35.29 35.37
C HIS A 3 70.04 -33.93 35.33
N LEU A 4 68.92 -33.86 34.62
CA LEU A 4 67.99 -32.74 34.71
C LEU A 4 67.30 -32.77 36.09
N ARG A 5 67.54 -31.72 36.88
CA ARG A 5 66.98 -31.54 38.23
C ARG A 5 65.44 -31.51 38.20
N PRO A 6 64.75 -32.20 39.13
CA PRO A 6 63.28 -32.37 39.14
C PRO A 6 62.50 -31.05 39.21
N GLN A 7 63.13 -29.99 39.71
CA GLN A 7 62.54 -28.66 39.85
C GLN A 7 62.29 -27.95 38.49
N LYS A 8 63.08 -28.27 37.45
CA LYS A 8 62.89 -27.68 36.11
C LYS A 8 61.79 -28.36 35.31
N ILE A 9 61.50 -29.64 35.58
CA ILE A 9 60.42 -30.39 34.92
C ILE A 9 59.06 -29.87 35.40
N PHE A 10 58.95 -29.53 36.69
CA PHE A 10 57.71 -29.01 37.27
C PHE A 10 57.33 -27.63 36.71
N LEU A 11 58.31 -26.72 36.55
CA LEU A 11 58.04 -25.38 35.99
C LEU A 11 57.63 -25.43 34.51
N THR A 12 58.25 -26.30 33.71
CA THR A 12 57.89 -26.46 32.29
C THR A 12 56.52 -27.13 32.13
N GLY A 13 56.13 -28.05 33.02
CA GLY A 13 54.81 -28.66 33.03
C GLY A 13 53.68 -27.67 33.36
N VAL A 14 53.90 -26.79 34.34
CA VAL A 14 52.91 -25.74 34.69
C VAL A 14 52.78 -24.69 33.58
N ALA A 15 53.89 -24.31 32.94
CA ALA A 15 53.86 -23.37 31.82
C ALA A 15 53.12 -23.94 30.59
N LEU A 16 53.25 -25.24 30.31
CA LEU A 16 52.53 -25.91 29.23
C LEU A 16 51.04 -26.08 29.54
N LEU A 17 50.68 -26.29 30.81
CA LEU A 17 49.29 -26.39 31.28
C LEU A 17 48.54 -25.05 31.21
N LEU A 18 49.23 -23.93 31.44
CA LEU A 18 48.67 -22.58 31.31
C LEU A 18 48.48 -22.14 29.85
N LEU A 19 49.24 -22.72 28.90
CA LEU A 19 49.05 -22.52 27.45
C LEU A 19 47.89 -23.33 26.87
N LEU A 20 47.34 -24.29 27.63
CA LEU A 20 46.22 -25.14 27.22
C LEU A 20 44.88 -24.72 27.84
N LEU A 21 44.82 -23.59 28.56
CA LEU A 21 43.56 -23.03 29.02
C LEU A 21 42.74 -22.56 27.81
N PRO A 22 41.60 -23.21 27.50
CA PRO A 22 40.80 -22.83 26.36
C PRO A 22 40.26 -21.42 26.61
N VAL A 23 40.41 -20.57 25.61
CA VAL A 23 39.68 -19.31 25.48
C VAL A 23 38.22 -19.67 25.71
N ALA A 24 37.67 -19.28 26.87
CA ALA A 24 36.25 -19.31 27.12
C ALA A 24 35.65 -18.27 26.16
N ALA A 25 35.42 -18.71 24.93
CA ALA A 25 34.74 -17.96 23.92
C ALA A 25 33.38 -17.61 24.51
N CYS A 26 33.17 -16.33 24.81
CA CYS A 26 31.84 -15.79 24.97
C CYS A 26 31.06 -16.24 23.73
N ALA A 27 30.16 -17.21 23.91
CA ALA A 27 29.20 -17.53 22.87
C ALA A 27 28.54 -16.20 22.47
N PRO A 28 28.47 -15.86 21.17
CA PRO A 28 27.74 -14.67 20.76
C PRO A 28 26.35 -14.79 21.34
N LYS A 29 26.01 -13.87 22.26
CA LYS A 29 24.66 -13.78 22.82
C LYS A 29 23.72 -13.79 21.63
N ALA A 30 22.87 -14.82 21.54
CA ALA A 30 21.92 -14.92 20.45
C ALA A 30 21.26 -13.55 20.30
N PRO A 31 21.19 -13.00 19.07
CA PRO A 31 20.51 -11.73 18.87
C PRO A 31 19.14 -11.83 19.54
N PRO A 32 18.72 -10.82 20.31
CA PRO A 32 17.43 -10.86 20.97
C PRO A 32 16.37 -11.25 19.93
N PRO A 33 15.39 -12.10 20.28
CA PRO A 33 14.33 -12.47 19.36
C PRO A 33 13.75 -11.17 18.78
N PRO A 34 13.51 -11.11 17.46
CA PRO A 34 12.95 -9.93 16.84
C PRO A 34 11.68 -9.53 17.60
N PRO A 35 11.43 -8.21 17.80
CA PRO A 35 10.21 -7.75 18.42
C PRO A 35 9.00 -8.41 17.75
N PRO A 36 7.94 -8.76 18.51
CA PRO A 36 6.69 -9.22 17.92
C PRO A 36 6.27 -8.24 16.82
N ALA A 37 5.80 -8.76 15.69
CA ALA A 37 5.24 -7.91 14.65
C ALA A 37 4.12 -7.04 15.28
N PRO A 38 4.03 -5.75 14.94
CA PRO A 38 2.86 -4.96 15.29
C PRO A 38 1.59 -5.70 14.85
N PRO A 39 0.47 -5.59 15.59
CA PRO A 39 -0.79 -6.14 15.13
C PRO A 39 -1.09 -5.57 13.73
N ALA A 40 -1.52 -6.42 12.80
CA ALA A 40 -1.92 -5.99 11.47
C ALA A 40 -3.12 -5.03 11.62
N GLY A 41 -3.02 -3.84 11.01
CA GLY A 41 -4.13 -2.90 10.96
C GLY A 41 -5.32 -3.48 10.17
N THR A 42 -6.44 -2.78 10.19
CA THR A 42 -7.59 -3.08 9.32
C THR A 42 -7.76 -1.99 8.27
N ILE A 43 -8.49 -2.33 7.20
CA ILE A 43 -8.96 -1.36 6.20
C ILE A 43 -10.30 -1.79 5.64
N ALA A 44 -11.22 -0.83 5.53
CA ALA A 44 -12.47 -0.90 4.83
C ALA A 44 -12.58 0.28 3.85
N VAL A 45 -13.49 0.17 2.88
CA VAL A 45 -13.75 1.19 1.87
C VAL A 45 -15.23 1.49 1.79
N GLU A 46 -15.57 2.78 1.75
CA GLU A 46 -16.93 3.27 1.61
C GLU A 46 -17.06 4.16 0.37
N PRO A 47 -18.00 3.87 -0.55
CA PRO A 47 -18.88 2.71 -0.54
C PRO A 47 -18.13 1.42 -0.88
N ALA A 48 -18.57 0.29 -0.31
CA ALA A 48 -17.97 -1.03 -0.54
C ALA A 48 -18.06 -1.49 -2.01
N LYS A 49 -19.00 -0.91 -2.77
CA LYS A 49 -19.20 -1.15 -4.19
C LYS A 49 -19.45 0.17 -4.92
N ILE A 50 -18.82 0.34 -6.07
CA ILE A 50 -19.21 1.33 -7.07
C ILE A 50 -19.88 0.59 -8.22
N ASP A 51 -21.18 0.81 -8.42
CA ASP A 51 -21.93 0.24 -9.55
C ASP A 51 -22.42 1.28 -10.54
N MET A 52 -22.94 0.80 -11.68
CA MET A 52 -23.41 1.67 -12.75
C MET A 52 -24.61 2.55 -12.35
N ASP A 53 -25.42 2.14 -11.39
CA ASP A 53 -26.59 2.93 -10.97
C ASP A 53 -26.18 4.06 -10.04
N LEU A 54 -25.22 3.80 -9.14
CA LEU A 54 -24.55 4.84 -8.36
C LEU A 54 -23.86 5.85 -9.29
N LEU A 55 -23.13 5.37 -10.31
CA LEU A 55 -22.46 6.25 -11.27
C LEU A 55 -23.45 7.12 -12.05
N LYS A 56 -24.58 6.58 -12.52
CA LYS A 56 -25.64 7.38 -13.18
C LYS A 56 -26.20 8.45 -12.26
N THR A 57 -26.55 8.07 -11.03
CA THR A 57 -27.09 8.99 -10.02
C THR A 57 -26.12 10.14 -9.76
N ASN A 58 -24.84 9.81 -9.57
CA ASN A 58 -23.81 10.81 -9.34
C ASN A 58 -23.48 11.63 -10.59
N PHE A 59 -23.60 11.06 -11.77
CA PHE A 59 -23.43 11.78 -13.02
C PHE A 59 -24.51 12.85 -13.19
N GLU A 60 -25.77 12.55 -12.85
CA GLU A 60 -26.83 13.56 -12.84
C GLU A 60 -26.54 14.69 -11.83
N ILE A 61 -26.02 14.34 -10.66
CA ILE A 61 -25.57 15.33 -9.66
C ILE A 61 -24.46 16.20 -10.27
N LEU A 62 -23.45 15.61 -10.89
CA LEU A 62 -22.37 16.33 -11.56
C LEU A 62 -22.90 17.29 -12.62
N VAL A 63 -23.81 16.83 -13.50
CA VAL A 63 -24.44 17.65 -14.54
C VAL A 63 -25.15 18.87 -13.94
N LYS A 64 -25.91 18.68 -12.86
CA LYS A 64 -26.59 19.77 -12.13
C LYS A 64 -25.61 20.74 -11.49
N LEU A 65 -24.60 20.23 -10.78
CA LEU A 65 -23.57 21.04 -10.11
C LEU A 65 -22.77 21.89 -11.09
N ARG A 66 -22.44 21.34 -12.26
CA ARG A 66 -21.67 22.02 -13.30
C ARG A 66 -22.51 22.79 -14.29
N ARG A 67 -23.85 22.73 -14.16
CA ARG A 67 -24.83 23.39 -15.03
C ARG A 67 -24.61 23.06 -16.51
N TYR A 68 -24.30 21.80 -16.81
CA TYR A 68 -24.18 21.37 -18.20
C TYR A 68 -25.54 21.39 -18.88
N THR A 69 -25.58 21.84 -20.13
CA THR A 69 -26.79 21.72 -20.95
C THR A 69 -27.04 20.24 -21.30
N PRO A 70 -28.28 19.85 -21.63
CA PRO A 70 -28.58 18.48 -22.05
C PRO A 70 -27.68 18.01 -23.22
N GLU A 71 -27.38 18.89 -24.16
CA GLU A 71 -26.55 18.59 -25.34
C GLU A 71 -25.09 18.31 -24.97
N VAL A 72 -24.57 18.98 -23.92
CA VAL A 72 -23.22 18.71 -23.39
C VAL A 72 -23.23 17.43 -22.57
N ALA A 73 -24.21 17.27 -21.67
CA ALA A 73 -24.33 16.10 -20.80
C ALA A 73 -24.43 14.80 -21.61
N ALA A 74 -25.18 14.80 -22.71
CA ALA A 74 -25.34 13.64 -23.59
C ALA A 74 -24.03 13.14 -24.24
N LYS A 75 -22.98 13.97 -24.27
CA LYS A 75 -21.66 13.62 -24.83
C LYS A 75 -20.66 13.20 -23.77
N LEU A 76 -21.00 13.36 -22.49
CA LEU A 76 -20.10 13.05 -21.39
C LEU A 76 -20.29 11.59 -20.93
N PRO A 77 -19.20 10.89 -20.59
CA PRO A 77 -19.28 9.53 -20.08
C PRO A 77 -19.84 9.51 -18.65
N VAL A 78 -20.75 8.57 -18.40
CA VAL A 78 -21.41 8.39 -17.10
C VAL A 78 -20.42 8.10 -15.96
N GLN A 79 -19.25 7.55 -16.28
CA GLN A 79 -18.16 7.28 -15.34
C GLN A 79 -17.66 8.53 -14.62
N LEU A 80 -17.89 9.72 -15.18
CA LEU A 80 -17.56 10.99 -14.51
C LEU A 80 -18.39 11.22 -13.25
N GLY A 81 -19.50 10.49 -13.05
CA GLY A 81 -20.21 10.44 -11.76
C GLY A 81 -19.28 10.07 -10.60
N LEU A 82 -18.22 9.30 -10.84
CA LEU A 82 -17.20 8.98 -9.83
C LEU A 82 -16.55 10.22 -9.19
N LEU A 83 -16.47 11.33 -9.92
CA LEU A 83 -15.84 12.57 -9.43
C LEU A 83 -16.58 13.20 -8.26
N VAL A 84 -17.88 12.97 -8.14
CA VAL A 84 -18.70 13.48 -7.03
C VAL A 84 -19.03 12.41 -5.98
N GLN A 85 -18.61 11.16 -6.21
CA GLN A 85 -18.76 10.08 -5.23
C GLN A 85 -17.66 10.16 -4.18
N PRO A 86 -17.91 10.44 -2.89
CA PRO A 86 -16.90 10.27 -1.87
C PRO A 86 -16.45 8.80 -1.83
N VAL A 87 -15.14 8.57 -1.84
CA VAL A 87 -14.55 7.25 -1.61
C VAL A 87 -13.64 7.41 -0.42
N THR A 88 -14.02 6.79 0.69
CA THR A 88 -13.36 6.92 1.98
C THR A 88 -12.79 5.56 2.39
N PHE A 89 -11.55 5.55 2.83
CA PHE A 89 -10.89 4.41 3.43
C PHE A 89 -10.80 4.61 4.92
N ILE A 90 -11.22 3.61 5.68
CA ILE A 90 -11.30 3.66 7.14
C ILE A 90 -10.55 2.45 7.68
N GLY A 91 -9.75 2.65 8.72
CA GLY A 91 -9.07 1.53 9.37
C GLY A 91 -8.71 1.81 10.80
N GLU A 92 -8.36 0.76 11.52
CA GLU A 92 -7.97 0.77 12.94
C GLU A 92 -6.75 -0.12 13.20
N GLY A 93 -6.15 0.00 14.39
CA GLY A 93 -4.99 -0.79 14.80
C GLY A 93 -3.64 -0.18 14.39
N TRP A 94 -3.62 1.10 14.01
CA TRP A 94 -2.42 1.80 13.57
C TRP A 94 -1.72 2.51 14.75
N PRO A 95 -0.39 2.61 14.77
CA PRO A 95 0.32 3.52 15.65
C PRO A 95 -0.23 4.97 15.59
N ALA A 96 -0.38 5.59 16.76
CA ALA A 96 -0.92 6.95 16.85
C ALA A 96 -0.05 7.96 16.08
N ASN A 97 -0.70 8.85 15.32
CA ASN A 97 -0.08 9.85 14.44
C ASN A 97 0.74 9.27 13.28
N GLU A 98 0.60 7.97 12.99
CA GLU A 98 1.25 7.39 11.81
C GLU A 98 0.54 7.82 10.53
N MET A 99 1.33 8.18 9.51
CA MET A 99 0.81 8.37 8.17
C MET A 99 0.53 7.02 7.53
N VAL A 100 -0.66 6.86 6.97
CA VAL A 100 -1.11 5.63 6.32
C VAL A 100 -1.34 5.91 4.84
N PHE A 101 -0.59 5.22 3.99
CA PHE A 101 -0.75 5.24 2.54
C PHE A 101 -1.75 4.18 2.13
N VAL A 102 -2.72 4.54 1.29
CA VAL A 102 -3.67 3.60 0.72
C VAL A 102 -3.35 3.43 -0.76
N ASP A 103 -3.14 2.17 -1.16
CA ASP A 103 -2.82 1.77 -2.52
C ASP A 103 -3.92 0.90 -3.12
N LEU A 104 -4.11 1.02 -4.44
CA LEU A 104 -4.87 0.08 -5.25
C LEU A 104 -3.92 -0.88 -5.95
N VAL A 105 -4.02 -2.18 -5.68
CA VAL A 105 -3.25 -3.20 -6.40
C VAL A 105 -3.83 -3.36 -7.81
N ILE A 106 -2.97 -3.23 -8.82
CA ILE A 106 -3.35 -3.23 -10.23
C ILE A 106 -3.23 -4.66 -10.80
N PRO A 107 -4.33 -5.25 -11.32
CA PRO A 107 -4.30 -6.58 -11.93
C PRO A 107 -3.22 -6.69 -13.02
N PRO A 108 -2.52 -7.83 -13.17
CA PRO A 108 -1.33 -7.96 -14.01
C PRO A 108 -1.58 -7.67 -15.50
N ASP A 109 -2.79 -7.92 -15.98
CA ASP A 109 -3.27 -7.69 -17.34
C ASP A 109 -3.74 -6.24 -17.60
N VAL A 110 -3.83 -5.43 -16.54
CA VAL A 110 -4.20 -4.03 -16.63
C VAL A 110 -2.95 -3.17 -16.80
N GLU A 111 -2.85 -2.55 -17.97
CA GLU A 111 -1.87 -1.49 -18.25
C GLU A 111 -2.17 -0.24 -17.41
N MET A 112 -1.15 0.28 -16.73
CA MET A 112 -1.23 1.48 -15.90
C MET A 112 -0.02 2.38 -16.18
N LYS A 113 -0.30 3.61 -16.62
CA LYS A 113 0.73 4.61 -16.89
C LYS A 113 1.47 4.96 -15.59
N GLY A 114 2.79 4.91 -15.63
CA GLY A 114 3.64 5.25 -14.48
C GLY A 114 3.82 4.12 -13.45
N LEU A 115 3.24 2.94 -13.67
CA LEU A 115 3.50 1.75 -12.85
C LEU A 115 4.67 0.96 -13.45
N ASP A 116 5.83 0.97 -12.80
CA ASP A 116 7.01 0.24 -13.27
C ASP A 116 7.05 -1.19 -12.73
N ARG A 117 6.36 -2.09 -13.43
CA ARG A 117 6.36 -3.52 -13.11
C ARG A 117 7.75 -4.17 -13.19
N SER A 118 8.68 -3.60 -13.97
CA SER A 118 10.04 -4.13 -14.06
C SER A 118 10.84 -3.93 -12.77
N ARG A 119 10.40 -2.97 -11.94
CA ARG A 119 10.96 -2.70 -10.61
C ARG A 119 10.14 -3.32 -9.47
N GLY A 120 9.15 -4.15 -9.80
CA GLY A 120 8.30 -4.84 -8.83
C GLY A 120 7.13 -4.02 -8.30
N GLU A 121 6.79 -2.89 -8.93
CA GLU A 121 5.60 -2.12 -8.55
C GLU A 121 4.32 -2.86 -9.00
N ASP A 122 3.40 -3.07 -8.05
CA ASP A 122 2.13 -3.76 -8.27
C ASP A 122 0.89 -2.88 -7.98
N SER A 123 1.09 -1.68 -7.45
CA SER A 123 0.01 -0.81 -6.97
C SER A 123 0.25 0.67 -7.25
N VAL A 124 -0.82 1.46 -7.17
CA VAL A 124 -0.78 2.93 -7.24
C VAL A 124 -1.37 3.55 -5.97
N GLY A 125 -0.77 4.62 -5.47
CA GLY A 125 -1.27 5.36 -4.32
C GLY A 125 -2.54 6.13 -4.66
N ILE A 126 -3.61 5.88 -3.90
CA ILE A 126 -4.96 6.42 -4.17
C ILE A 126 -5.47 7.36 -3.06
N ALA A 127 -4.95 7.24 -1.84
CA ALA A 127 -5.28 8.14 -0.73
C ALA A 127 -4.18 8.11 0.34
N VAL A 128 -4.15 9.14 1.19
CA VAL A 128 -3.28 9.20 2.37
C VAL A 128 -4.10 9.70 3.55
N GLY A 129 -3.90 9.08 4.71
CA GLY A 129 -4.50 9.48 5.98
C GLY A 129 -3.47 9.56 7.09
N THR A 130 -3.88 10.01 8.26
CA THR A 130 -3.06 9.96 9.48
C THR A 130 -3.89 9.35 10.59
N ALA A 131 -3.34 8.34 11.26
CA ALA A 131 -3.99 7.68 12.37
C ALA A 131 -4.12 8.64 13.57
N ASP A 132 -5.29 8.65 14.19
CA ASP A 132 -5.57 9.42 15.39
C ASP A 132 -4.89 8.81 16.64
N SER A 133 -5.12 9.42 17.81
CA SER A 133 -4.57 8.92 19.08
C SER A 133 -5.10 7.55 19.50
N GLN A 134 -6.17 7.07 18.88
CA GLN A 134 -6.76 5.74 19.10
C GLN A 134 -6.31 4.75 18.02
N GLY A 135 -5.43 5.15 17.10
CA GLY A 135 -4.94 4.30 16.02
C GLY A 135 -5.95 4.07 14.90
N ARG A 136 -6.93 4.96 14.74
CA ARG A 136 -7.91 4.93 13.64
C ARG A 136 -7.52 5.94 12.60
N PHE A 137 -7.65 5.61 11.32
CA PHE A 137 -7.44 6.57 10.24
C PHE A 137 -8.65 6.66 9.32
N GLU A 138 -8.78 7.83 8.69
CA GLU A 138 -9.66 8.07 7.56
C GLU A 138 -8.83 8.68 6.43
N ALA A 139 -9.03 8.22 5.20
CA ALA A 139 -8.38 8.76 4.01
C ALA A 139 -9.39 8.86 2.86
N ILE A 140 -9.47 10.02 2.20
CA ILE A 140 -10.42 10.26 1.11
C ILE A 140 -9.68 10.23 -0.23
N MET A 141 -10.20 9.48 -1.19
CA MET A 141 -9.68 9.47 -2.56
C MET A 141 -10.05 10.77 -3.28
N GLU A 142 -9.04 11.56 -3.63
CA GLU A 142 -9.24 12.81 -4.35
C GLU A 142 -9.62 12.61 -5.82
N ALA A 143 -10.18 13.67 -6.43
CA ALA A 143 -10.60 13.66 -7.83
C ALA A 143 -9.45 13.33 -8.80
N ALA A 144 -8.23 13.82 -8.52
CA ALA A 144 -7.07 13.54 -9.36
C ALA A 144 -6.70 12.05 -9.33
N ALA A 145 -6.73 11.40 -8.17
CA ALA A 145 -6.48 9.96 -8.04
C ALA A 145 -7.53 9.14 -8.81
N LYS A 146 -8.81 9.52 -8.72
CA LYS A 146 -9.89 8.88 -9.51
C LYS A 146 -9.64 9.01 -11.01
N LEU A 147 -9.27 10.19 -11.48
CA LEU A 147 -8.97 10.45 -12.89
C LEU A 147 -7.77 9.64 -13.37
N ASN A 148 -6.68 9.64 -12.60
CA ASN A 148 -5.43 8.97 -12.96
C ASN A 148 -5.54 7.45 -12.93
N TRP A 149 -6.15 6.91 -11.88
CA TRP A 149 -6.02 5.50 -11.54
C TRP A 149 -7.28 4.69 -11.84
N LEU A 150 -8.46 5.25 -11.57
CA LEU A 150 -9.74 4.56 -11.80
C LEU A 150 -10.25 4.78 -13.23
N LEU A 151 -10.10 5.99 -13.75
CA LEU A 151 -10.54 6.36 -15.10
C LEU A 151 -9.43 6.37 -16.15
N ARG A 152 -8.16 6.30 -15.70
CA ARG A 152 -6.94 6.29 -16.53
C ARG A 152 -6.99 7.32 -17.67
N THR A 153 -7.34 8.55 -17.31
CA THR A 153 -7.35 9.67 -18.26
C THR A 153 -5.93 10.13 -18.58
N ASP A 154 -5.70 10.53 -19.81
CA ASP A 154 -4.58 11.39 -20.15
C ASP A 154 -4.86 12.84 -19.75
N TRP A 155 -3.77 13.60 -19.67
CA TRP A 155 -3.78 15.03 -19.35
C TRP A 155 -3.30 15.82 -20.56
N LEU A 156 -4.07 16.85 -20.93
CA LEU A 156 -3.65 17.82 -21.94
C LEU A 156 -2.51 18.69 -21.40
N PRO A 157 -1.71 19.33 -22.27
CA PRO A 157 -0.65 20.27 -21.85
C PRO A 157 -1.15 21.42 -20.95
N THR A 158 -2.46 21.70 -20.99
CA THR A 158 -3.14 22.69 -20.15
C THR A 158 -3.51 22.17 -18.76
N VAL A 159 -3.03 20.98 -18.35
CA VAL A 159 -3.34 20.35 -17.05
C VAL A 159 -4.85 20.15 -16.87
N THR A 160 -5.52 19.85 -17.97
CA THR A 160 -6.95 19.50 -18.00
C THR A 160 -7.07 18.03 -18.41
N PRO A 161 -7.96 17.23 -17.78
CA PRO A 161 -8.14 15.84 -18.18
C PRO A 161 -8.73 15.75 -19.60
N ASP A 162 -8.17 14.88 -20.43
CA ASP A 162 -8.73 14.55 -21.73
C ASP A 162 -9.85 13.51 -21.56
N LEU A 163 -11.09 13.98 -21.46
CA LEU A 163 -12.24 13.10 -21.23
C LEU A 163 -12.52 12.13 -22.40
N ALA A 164 -11.95 12.36 -23.59
CA ALA A 164 -12.06 11.41 -24.70
C ALA A 164 -11.11 10.22 -24.53
N SER A 165 -10.06 10.36 -23.74
CA SER A 165 -9.04 9.32 -23.48
C SER A 165 -9.40 8.34 -22.37
N LEU A 166 -10.57 8.51 -21.71
CA LEU A 166 -10.93 7.71 -20.54
C LEU A 166 -10.90 6.21 -20.87
N LYS A 167 -10.14 5.48 -20.06
CA LYS A 167 -10.00 4.03 -20.14
C LYS A 167 -10.29 3.48 -18.75
N PRO A 168 -11.55 3.44 -18.29
CA PRO A 168 -11.88 3.01 -16.93
C PRO A 168 -11.27 1.65 -16.59
N LEU A 169 -11.01 1.41 -15.31
CA LEU A 169 -10.63 0.08 -14.86
C LEU A 169 -11.72 -0.95 -15.27
N PRO A 170 -11.32 -2.18 -15.59
CA PRO A 170 -12.26 -3.28 -15.79
C PRO A 170 -13.21 -3.44 -14.60
N THR A 171 -14.39 -3.98 -14.85
CA THR A 171 -15.24 -4.44 -13.75
C THR A 171 -14.56 -5.59 -13.01
N GLY A 172 -14.48 -5.52 -11.68
CA GLY A 172 -13.81 -6.54 -10.89
C GLY A 172 -13.78 -6.27 -9.39
N THR A 173 -13.22 -7.23 -8.66
CA THR A 173 -12.85 -7.07 -7.26
C THR A 173 -11.37 -6.75 -7.18
N TYR A 174 -11.04 -5.66 -6.50
CA TYR A 174 -9.70 -5.13 -6.37
C TYR A 174 -9.21 -5.26 -4.94
N THR A 175 -7.90 -5.43 -4.78
CA THR A 175 -7.26 -5.37 -3.46
C THR A 175 -6.89 -3.92 -3.15
N ILE A 176 -7.30 -3.47 -1.97
CA ILE A 176 -6.81 -2.24 -1.37
C ILE A 176 -5.78 -2.61 -0.31
N ARG A 177 -4.65 -1.90 -0.29
CA ARG A 177 -3.58 -2.10 0.68
C ARG A 177 -3.36 -0.80 1.43
N ALA A 178 -3.40 -0.85 2.76
CA ALA A 178 -2.91 0.24 3.60
C ALA A 178 -1.53 -0.11 4.16
N THR A 179 -0.62 0.85 4.13
CA THR A 179 0.76 0.71 4.60
C THR A 179 1.14 1.91 5.47
N GLY A 180 1.70 1.65 6.65
CA GLY A 180 2.23 2.67 7.54
C GLY A 180 3.60 3.17 7.09
N ILE A 181 4.17 4.13 7.83
CA ILE A 181 5.58 4.52 7.66
C ILE A 181 6.48 3.38 8.14
N ASP A 182 6.10 2.69 9.21
CA ASP A 182 6.71 1.40 9.55
C ASP A 182 6.20 0.36 8.54
N PRO A 183 7.07 -0.17 7.66
CA PRO A 183 6.64 -1.10 6.61
C PRO A 183 6.13 -2.44 7.16
N ARG A 184 6.21 -2.67 8.47
CA ARG A 184 5.63 -3.84 9.14
C ARG A 184 4.14 -3.68 9.43
N THR A 185 3.59 -2.46 9.37
CA THR A 185 2.16 -2.21 9.55
C THR A 185 1.47 -2.21 8.20
N VAL A 186 0.89 -3.35 7.82
CA VAL A 186 0.19 -3.54 6.56
C VAL A 186 -1.21 -4.11 6.83
N ALA A 187 -2.21 -3.58 6.13
CA ALA A 187 -3.57 -4.11 6.11
C ALA A 187 -4.02 -4.30 4.65
N THR A 188 -4.84 -5.31 4.38
CA THR A 188 -5.45 -5.51 3.06
C THR A 188 -6.96 -5.65 3.18
N GLY A 189 -7.67 -5.14 2.17
CA GLY A 189 -9.10 -5.24 2.02
C GLY A 189 -9.49 -5.44 0.56
N THR A 190 -10.78 -5.61 0.29
CA THR A 190 -11.30 -5.76 -1.07
C THR A 190 -12.28 -4.65 -1.41
N TRP A 191 -12.31 -4.24 -2.68
CA TRP A 191 -13.23 -3.23 -3.20
C TRP A 191 -13.84 -3.68 -4.52
N VAL A 192 -15.16 -3.55 -4.67
CA VAL A 192 -15.87 -3.94 -5.89
C VAL A 192 -16.09 -2.72 -6.77
N LEU A 193 -15.58 -2.77 -8.00
CA LEU A 193 -15.70 -1.69 -8.98
C LEU A 193 -16.40 -2.19 -10.23
N GLU A 194 -17.45 -1.50 -10.66
CA GLU A 194 -18.12 -1.68 -11.95
C GLU A 194 -18.07 -0.37 -12.75
N LEU A 195 -16.86 -0.01 -13.23
CA LEU A 195 -16.62 1.26 -13.93
C LEU A 195 -16.74 1.14 -15.46
N SER A 196 -16.74 -0.08 -15.98
CA SER A 196 -16.85 -0.40 -17.40
C SER A 196 -17.86 -1.52 -17.60
N ALA A 197 -18.43 -1.62 -18.80
CA ALA A 197 -19.27 -2.78 -19.12
C ALA A 197 -18.48 -4.07 -18.86
N PRO A 198 -19.12 -5.15 -18.35
CA PRO A 198 -18.46 -6.44 -18.21
C PRO A 198 -17.82 -6.80 -19.56
N ALA A 199 -16.57 -7.29 -19.54
CA ALA A 199 -15.98 -7.83 -20.75
C ALA A 199 -16.97 -8.85 -21.33
N GLY A 200 -17.44 -8.60 -22.56
CA GLY A 200 -18.44 -9.44 -23.21
C GLY A 200 -17.98 -10.90 -23.15
N LYS A 201 -18.89 -11.79 -22.72
CA LYS A 201 -18.68 -13.24 -22.85
C LYS A 201 -18.71 -13.63 -24.32
#